data_AF-A0A5B2XFX9-F1
#
_entry.id   AF-A0A5B2XFX9-F1
#
_cell.length_a   1.000
_cell.length_b   1.000
_cell.length_c   1.000
_cell.angle_alpha   90.00
_cell.angle_beta   90.00
_cell.angle_gamma   90.00
#
_symmetry.space_group_name_H-M   'P 1'
#
loop_
_entity.id
_entity.type
_entity.pdbx_description
1 polymer ?
#
loop_
_entity_poly.entity_id
_entity_poly.type
_entity_poly.pdbx_seq_one_letter_code
_entity_poly.pdbx_strand_id
1 'polypeptide(L)'
;MRSRDMTRRPGWPGYAAAVWGFAFAVPSFYWALGGVTGASSTVAPALVQLARDRDPAFLTVLWVTGALKVVGGLLGLALARRRAWGLGMSRLLQFLAWGAGVLLVWHGALFVGQGLLMQAHVIDLDPALQPINRWYTYLWGPWFLAGGVALVLAARARFDRTDRRGATIAGAVGGLGALLLSAAALVLGVG
;
A
#
# COMPACT_ATOMS: atom_id res chain seq x y z
N MET A 1 34.62 -20.09 24.68
CA MET A 1 33.88 -18.86 24.29
C MET A 1 33.29 -19.08 22.90
N ARG A 2 32.02 -19.49 22.78
CA ARG A 2 31.36 -19.72 21.48
C ARG A 2 30.66 -18.42 21.07
N SER A 3 31.16 -17.78 20.02
CA SER A 3 30.58 -16.60 19.40
C SER A 3 29.12 -16.87 19.06
N ARG A 4 28.22 -16.09 19.68
CA ARG A 4 26.80 -16.07 19.36
C ARG A 4 26.66 -15.59 17.92
N ASP A 5 26.43 -16.50 16.99
CA ASP A 5 25.94 -16.16 15.67
C ASP A 5 24.47 -15.73 15.81
N MET A 6 24.28 -14.51 16.31
CA MET A 6 22.98 -13.85 16.36
C MET A 6 22.64 -13.49 14.92
N THR A 7 21.95 -14.41 14.24
CA THR A 7 21.27 -14.16 12.96
C THR A 7 20.50 -12.85 13.03
N ARG A 8 21.14 -11.74 12.63
CA ARG A 8 20.52 -10.43 12.59
C ARG A 8 19.52 -10.49 11.46
N ARG A 9 18.24 -10.74 11.77
CA ARG A 9 17.17 -10.63 10.78
C ARG A 9 17.29 -9.27 10.09
N PRO A 10 17.36 -9.21 8.76
CA PRO A 10 17.74 -7.99 8.08
C PRO A 10 16.60 -6.96 8.10
N GLY A 11 16.94 -5.69 8.28
CA GLY A 11 15.99 -4.57 8.26
C GLY A 11 15.58 -4.14 6.84
N TRP A 12 16.04 -4.87 5.82
CA TRP A 12 15.78 -4.57 4.41
C TRP A 12 14.29 -4.42 4.08
N PRO A 13 13.34 -5.21 4.65
CA PRO A 13 11.94 -5.07 4.26
C PRO A 13 11.35 -3.72 4.66
N GLY A 14 11.79 -3.16 5.80
CA GLY A 14 11.34 -1.83 6.24
C GLY A 14 11.90 -0.72 5.34
N TYR A 15 13.15 -0.86 4.88
CA TYR A 15 13.71 0.07 3.89
C TYR A 15 13.02 -0.07 2.53
N ALA A 16 12.70 -1.28 2.09
CA ALA A 16 11.93 -1.52 0.87
C ALA A 16 10.55 -0.86 0.94
N ALA A 17 9.83 -1.03 2.06
CA ALA A 17 8.55 -0.34 2.30
C ALA A 17 8.71 1.20 2.33
N ALA A 18 9.82 1.70 2.89
CA ALA A 18 10.13 3.12 2.91
C ALA A 18 10.31 3.70 1.50
N VAL A 19 11.21 3.08 0.72
CA VAL A 19 11.49 3.48 -0.67
C VAL A 19 10.21 3.40 -1.50
N TRP A 20 9.45 2.31 -1.37
CA TRP A 20 8.17 2.15 -2.05
C TRP A 20 7.19 3.29 -1.71
N GLY A 21 6.99 3.59 -0.43
CA GLY A 21 6.06 4.63 0.01
C GLY A 21 6.44 6.02 -0.50
N PHE A 22 7.72 6.39 -0.41
CA PHE A 22 8.19 7.69 -0.91
C PHE A 22 8.15 7.78 -2.42
N ALA A 23 8.61 6.75 -3.13
CA ALA A 23 8.54 6.70 -4.59
C ALA A 23 7.09 6.79 -5.08
N PHE A 24 6.16 6.13 -4.40
CA PHE A 24 4.75 6.15 -4.78
C PHE A 24 4.07 7.49 -4.43
N ALA A 25 4.58 8.24 -3.46
CA ALA A 25 4.06 9.56 -3.12
C ALA A 25 4.36 10.61 -4.20
N VAL A 26 5.47 10.44 -4.95
CA VAL A 26 5.92 11.41 -5.96
C VAL A 26 4.86 11.69 -7.02
N PRO A 27 4.24 10.69 -7.69
CA PRO A 27 3.16 10.94 -8.65
C PRO A 27 1.98 11.72 -8.05
N SER A 28 1.58 11.39 -6.81
CA SER A 28 0.46 12.08 -6.14
C SER A 28 0.73 13.58 -5.95
N PHE A 29 1.91 13.95 -5.46
CA PHE A 29 2.26 15.37 -5.30
C PHE A 29 2.54 16.06 -6.63
N TYR A 30 3.19 15.38 -7.58
CA TYR A 30 3.44 15.92 -8.90
C TYR A 30 2.14 16.30 -9.61
N TRP A 31 1.13 15.43 -9.57
CA TRP A 31 -0.19 15.72 -10.14
C TRP A 31 -0.96 16.77 -9.33
N ALA A 32 -0.86 16.75 -8.00
CA ALA A 32 -1.47 17.78 -7.16
C ALA A 32 -0.92 19.19 -7.44
N LEU A 33 0.36 19.29 -7.80
CA LEU A 33 1.01 20.55 -8.18
C LEU A 33 0.65 21.01 -9.61
N GLY A 34 -0.06 20.20 -10.40
CA GLY A 34 -0.49 20.53 -11.76
C GLY A 34 0.31 19.84 -12.87
N GLY A 35 1.21 18.92 -12.52
CA GLY A 35 1.83 18.04 -13.49
C GLY A 35 0.80 17.11 -14.12
N VAL A 36 0.91 16.87 -15.43
CA VAL A 36 -0.01 15.95 -16.15
C VAL A 36 0.72 14.84 -16.88
N THR A 37 2.06 14.83 -16.85
CA THR A 37 2.86 13.79 -17.51
C THR A 37 2.65 12.43 -16.85
N GLY A 38 2.56 11.38 -17.65
CA GLY A 38 2.34 10.02 -17.19
C GLY A 38 0.90 9.70 -16.79
N ALA A 39 0.14 10.68 -16.27
CA ALA A 39 -1.27 10.50 -15.87
C ALA A 39 -2.14 10.07 -17.05
N SER A 40 -1.98 10.71 -18.21
CA SER A 40 -2.74 10.41 -19.44
C SER A 40 -2.50 9.01 -19.98
N SER A 41 -1.35 8.40 -19.67
CA SER A 41 -1.02 7.05 -20.09
C SER A 41 -1.41 6.01 -19.04
N THR A 42 -1.22 6.27 -17.74
CA THR A 42 -1.26 5.22 -16.70
C THR A 42 -2.52 5.24 -15.84
N VAL A 43 -3.36 6.28 -15.95
CA VAL A 43 -4.52 6.51 -15.09
C VAL A 43 -5.77 6.74 -15.96
N ALA A 44 -6.96 6.45 -15.41
CA ALA A 44 -8.22 6.63 -16.12
C ALA A 44 -8.40 8.08 -16.64
N PRO A 45 -8.88 8.29 -17.88
CA PRO A 45 -9.06 9.61 -18.50
C PRO A 45 -9.88 10.60 -17.67
N ALA A 46 -10.91 10.12 -16.96
CA ALA A 46 -11.71 10.95 -16.07
C ALA A 46 -10.86 11.60 -14.95
N LEU A 47 -9.91 10.87 -14.38
CA LEU A 47 -9.00 11.39 -13.35
C LEU A 47 -8.00 12.40 -13.94
N VAL A 48 -7.59 12.20 -15.19
CA VAL A 48 -6.73 13.14 -15.91
C VAL A 48 -7.45 14.46 -16.16
N GLN A 49 -8.74 14.38 -16.49
CA GLN A 49 -9.56 15.56 -16.71
C GLN A 49 -9.80 16.32 -15.39
N LEU A 50 -10.15 15.63 -14.30
CA LEU A 50 -10.22 16.23 -12.97
C LEU A 50 -8.90 16.89 -12.54
N ALA A 51 -7.75 16.30 -12.90
CA ALA A 51 -6.43 16.90 -12.65
C ALA A 51 -6.22 18.20 -13.44
N ARG A 52 -6.61 18.23 -14.72
CA ARG A 52 -6.50 19.39 -15.61
C ARG A 52 -7.42 20.52 -15.19
N ASP A 53 -8.66 20.17 -14.82
CA ASP A 53 -9.69 21.11 -14.37
C ASP A 53 -9.42 21.62 -12.95
N ARG A 54 -8.37 21.08 -12.29
CA ARG A 54 -7.97 21.39 -10.92
C ARG A 54 -9.13 21.26 -9.94
N ASP A 55 -9.94 20.21 -10.12
CA ASP A 55 -11.09 19.95 -9.27
C ASP A 55 -10.68 19.89 -7.77
N PRO A 56 -11.28 20.70 -6.88
CA PRO A 56 -10.86 20.79 -5.49
C PRO A 56 -10.95 19.46 -4.72
N ALA A 57 -11.98 18.64 -5.01
CA ALA A 57 -12.15 17.36 -4.35
C ALA A 57 -11.05 16.37 -4.79
N PHE A 58 -10.78 16.30 -6.09
CA PHE A 58 -9.72 15.46 -6.63
C PHE A 58 -8.33 15.89 -6.16
N LEU A 59 -8.03 17.20 -6.09
CA LEU A 59 -6.79 17.71 -5.51
C LEU A 59 -6.65 17.32 -4.03
N THR A 60 -7.75 17.41 -3.27
CA THR A 60 -7.77 16.97 -1.87
C THR A 60 -7.43 15.48 -1.78
N VAL A 61 -8.01 14.64 -2.63
CA VAL A 61 -7.68 13.20 -2.70
C VAL A 61 -6.20 12.98 -3.03
N LEU A 62 -5.63 13.70 -3.99
CA LEU A 62 -4.21 13.58 -4.32
C LEU A 62 -3.29 13.98 -3.15
N TRP A 63 -3.59 15.08 -2.47
CA TRP A 63 -2.82 15.52 -1.30
C TRP A 63 -2.91 14.52 -0.14
N VAL A 64 -4.14 14.11 0.21
CA VAL A 64 -4.38 13.15 1.31
C VAL A 64 -3.71 11.81 0.99
N THR A 65 -3.91 11.29 -0.22
CA THR A 65 -3.30 10.00 -0.60
C THR A 65 -1.78 10.09 -0.78
N GLY A 66 -1.24 11.24 -1.15
CA GLY A 66 0.21 11.49 -1.14
C GLY A 66 0.77 11.47 0.28
N ALA A 67 0.12 12.18 1.22
CA ALA A 67 0.49 12.19 2.62
C ALA A 67 0.42 10.79 3.26
N LEU A 68 -0.62 10.00 2.96
CA LEU A 68 -0.74 8.61 3.43
C LEU A 68 0.42 7.73 2.93
N LYS A 69 0.87 7.91 1.69
CA LYS A 69 2.02 7.17 1.15
C LYS A 69 3.33 7.56 1.85
N VAL A 70 3.51 8.85 2.17
CA VAL A 70 4.63 9.33 3.00
C VAL A 70 4.58 8.70 4.39
N VAL A 71 3.41 8.64 5.03
CA VAL A 71 3.22 7.96 6.32
C VAL A 71 3.57 6.48 6.21
N GLY A 72 3.17 5.80 5.14
CA GLY A 72 3.58 4.43 4.84
C GLY A 72 5.09 4.28 4.70
N GLY A 73 5.75 5.24 4.07
CA GLY A 73 7.21 5.28 3.96
C GLY A 73 7.90 5.45 5.33
N LEU A 74 7.41 6.38 6.15
CA LEU A 74 7.88 6.61 7.52
C LEU A 74 7.64 5.39 8.42
N LEU A 75 6.52 4.71 8.26
CA LEU A 75 6.21 3.45 8.93
C LEU A 75 7.25 2.38 8.57
N GLY A 76 7.60 2.23 7.28
CA GLY A 76 8.68 1.36 6.84
C GLY A 76 10.01 1.67 7.53
N LEU A 77 10.39 2.95 7.61
CA LEU A 77 11.60 3.37 8.34
C LEU A 77 11.53 3.08 9.84
N ALA A 78 10.37 3.30 10.47
CA ALA A 78 10.18 3.02 11.90
C ALA A 78 10.32 1.53 12.21
N LEU A 79 9.86 0.66 11.31
CA LEU A 79 10.01 -0.80 11.38
C LEU A 79 11.44 -1.26 11.09
N ALA A 80 12.16 -0.59 10.17
CA ALA A 80 13.56 -0.87 9.87
C ALA A 80 14.50 -0.50 11.03
N ARG A 81 14.21 0.62 11.71
CA ARG A 81 14.99 1.09 12.87
C ARG A 81 14.89 0.08 13.99
N ARG A 82 16.02 -0.37 14.53
CA ARG A 82 16.11 -1.34 15.65
C ARG A 82 15.93 -0.74 17.05
N ARG A 83 15.60 0.55 17.14
CA ARG A 83 15.40 1.22 18.43
C ARG A 83 14.31 0.49 19.22
N ALA A 84 14.54 0.27 20.52
CA ALA A 84 13.51 -0.26 21.40
C ALA A 84 12.38 0.78 21.49
N TRP A 85 11.23 0.42 20.95
CA TRP A 85 10.00 1.20 21.11
C TRP A 85 9.27 0.65 22.33
N GLY A 86 8.58 1.51 23.08
CA GLY A 86 7.71 1.03 24.16
C GLY A 86 6.62 0.09 23.63
N LEU A 87 6.06 -0.74 24.51
CA LEU A 87 5.05 -1.76 24.19
C LEU A 87 3.88 -1.20 23.35
N GLY A 88 3.33 -0.05 23.75
CA GLY A 88 2.21 0.58 23.04
C GLY A 88 2.56 0.99 21.61
N MET A 89 3.73 1.61 21.41
CA MET A 89 4.20 1.99 20.06
C MET A 89 4.49 0.77 19.19
N SER A 90 5.07 -0.29 19.76
CA SER A 90 5.28 -1.55 19.05
C SER A 90 3.96 -2.14 18.53
N ARG A 91 2.92 -2.16 19.37
CA ARG A 91 1.58 -2.62 18.98
C ARG A 91 0.95 -1.74 17.90
N LEU A 92 1.06 -0.41 18.04
CA LEU A 92 0.56 0.54 17.04
C LEU A 92 1.23 0.34 15.67
N LEU A 93 2.56 0.21 15.65
CA LEU A 93 3.31 -0.05 14.41
C LEU A 93 2.86 -1.36 13.76
N GLN A 94 2.62 -2.42 14.55
CA GLN A 94 2.11 -3.69 14.01
C GLN A 94 0.68 -3.57 13.48
N PHE A 95 -0.21 -2.89 14.20
CA PHE A 95 -1.57 -2.62 13.74
C PHE A 95 -1.57 -1.88 12.40
N LEU A 96 -0.83 -0.78 12.30
CA LEU A 96 -0.74 0.03 11.09
C LEU A 96 -0.09 -0.74 9.92
N ALA A 97 1.01 -1.45 10.18
CA ALA A 97 1.74 -2.16 9.13
C ALA A 97 0.97 -3.36 8.58
N TRP A 98 0.27 -4.11 9.43
CA TRP A 98 -0.61 -5.18 8.98
C TRP A 98 -1.86 -4.64 8.31
N GLY A 99 -2.50 -3.60 8.87
CA GLY A 99 -3.68 -3.01 8.25
C GLY A 99 -3.39 -2.44 6.86
N ALA A 100 -2.40 -1.56 6.74
CA ALA A 100 -1.98 -1.01 5.45
C ALA A 100 -1.45 -2.10 4.51
N GLY A 101 -0.60 -3.00 5.02
CA GLY A 101 0.00 -4.05 4.21
C GLY A 101 -1.04 -4.98 3.59
N VAL A 102 -2.01 -5.41 4.39
CA VAL A 102 -3.11 -6.27 3.93
C VAL A 102 -4.04 -5.53 2.98
N LEU A 103 -4.38 -4.26 3.25
CA LEU A 103 -5.23 -3.46 2.36
C LEU A 103 -4.59 -3.28 0.97
N LEU A 104 -3.28 -3.02 0.93
CA LEU A 104 -2.52 -2.90 -0.31
C LEU A 104 -2.44 -4.24 -1.05
N VAL A 105 -2.22 -5.35 -0.34
CA VAL A 105 -2.22 -6.68 -0.95
C VAL A 105 -3.59 -7.00 -1.54
N TRP A 106 -4.65 -6.74 -0.78
CA TRP A 106 -6.03 -6.96 -1.20
C TRP A 106 -6.37 -6.17 -2.48
N HIS A 107 -6.13 -4.85 -2.47
CA HIS A 107 -6.38 -4.01 -3.65
C HIS A 107 -5.51 -4.40 -4.85
N GLY A 108 -4.23 -4.69 -4.63
CA GLY A 108 -3.34 -5.13 -5.70
C GLY A 108 -3.77 -6.46 -6.32
N ALA A 109 -4.24 -7.40 -5.49
CA ALA A 109 -4.78 -8.68 -5.94
C ALA A 109 -6.09 -8.50 -6.72
N LEU A 110 -6.97 -7.57 -6.31
CA LEU A 110 -8.18 -7.24 -7.06
C LEU A 110 -7.85 -6.67 -8.44
N PHE A 111 -6.92 -5.70 -8.53
CA PHE A 111 -6.50 -5.15 -9.83
C PHE A 111 -5.92 -6.20 -10.76
N VAL A 112 -5.05 -7.07 -10.26
CA VAL A 112 -4.48 -8.15 -11.06
C VAL A 112 -5.55 -9.17 -11.45
N GLY A 113 -6.35 -9.63 -10.48
CA GLY A 113 -7.38 -10.66 -10.70
C GLY A 113 -8.46 -10.21 -11.67
N GLN A 114 -9.11 -9.08 -11.41
CA GLN A 114 -10.15 -8.53 -12.30
C GLN A 114 -9.57 -8.21 -13.67
N GLY A 115 -8.39 -7.60 -13.70
CA GLY A 115 -7.75 -7.21 -14.94
C GLY A 115 -7.33 -8.37 -15.83
N LEU A 116 -6.91 -9.50 -15.23
CA LEU A 116 -6.65 -10.75 -15.96
C LEU A 116 -7.94 -11.42 -16.45
N LEU A 117 -9.01 -11.40 -15.66
CA LEU A 117 -10.32 -11.92 -16.09
C LEU A 117 -10.88 -11.14 -17.30
N MET A 118 -10.73 -9.81 -17.30
CA MET A 118 -11.10 -8.95 -18.43
C MET A 118 -10.23 -9.24 -19.67
N GLN A 119 -8.93 -9.47 -19.49
CA GLN A 119 -8.04 -9.82 -20.60
C GLN A 119 -8.28 -11.22 -21.17
N ALA A 120 -8.77 -12.14 -20.35
CA ALA A 120 -9.18 -13.47 -20.77
C ALA A 120 -10.60 -13.49 -21.39
N HIS A 121 -11.24 -12.33 -21.56
CA HIS A 121 -12.62 -12.20 -22.04
C HIS A 121 -13.65 -12.97 -21.21
N VAL A 122 -13.36 -13.20 -19.92
CA VAL A 122 -14.31 -13.80 -18.95
C VAL A 122 -15.28 -12.74 -18.43
N ILE A 123 -14.81 -11.49 -18.31
CA ILE A 123 -15.61 -10.31 -17.96
C ILE A 123 -15.53 -9.33 -19.13
N ASP A 124 -16.67 -8.86 -19.62
CA ASP A 124 -16.72 -7.87 -20.68
C ASP A 124 -16.13 -6.52 -20.23
N LEU A 125 -15.27 -5.96 -21.08
CA LEU A 125 -14.67 -4.66 -20.90
C LEU A 125 -14.77 -3.89 -22.22
N ASP A 126 -15.23 -2.64 -22.15
CA ASP A 126 -15.22 -1.74 -23.31
C ASP A 126 -13.81 -1.70 -23.92
N PRO A 127 -13.65 -1.95 -25.23
CA PRO A 127 -12.36 -1.86 -25.92
C PRO A 127 -11.62 -0.55 -25.68
N ALA A 128 -12.32 0.57 -25.45
CA ALA A 128 -11.71 1.86 -25.13
C ALA A 128 -10.98 1.86 -23.77
N LEU A 129 -11.38 0.98 -22.86
CA LEU A 129 -10.80 0.85 -21.51
C LEU A 129 -9.70 -0.20 -21.40
N GLN A 130 -9.49 -1.02 -22.44
CA GLN A 130 -8.43 -2.04 -22.48
C GLN A 130 -7.03 -1.52 -22.13
N PRO A 131 -6.56 -0.39 -22.70
CA PRO A 131 -5.23 0.13 -22.35
C PRO A 131 -5.10 0.50 -20.88
N ILE A 132 -6.16 1.09 -20.30
CA ILE A 132 -6.20 1.49 -18.89
C ILE A 132 -6.18 0.24 -18.01
N ASN A 133 -7.01 -0.76 -18.32
CA ASN A 133 -7.03 -2.02 -17.60
C ASN A 133 -5.64 -2.68 -17.55
N ARG A 134 -4.89 -2.66 -18.64
CA ARG A 134 -3.51 -3.19 -18.67
C ARG A 134 -2.58 -2.46 -17.70
N TRP A 135 -2.69 -1.14 -17.57
CA TRP A 135 -1.90 -0.38 -16.59
C TRP A 135 -2.28 -0.76 -15.15
N TYR A 136 -3.57 -0.88 -14.84
CA TYR A 136 -4.00 -1.33 -13.52
C TYR A 136 -3.57 -2.77 -13.22
N THR A 137 -3.65 -3.66 -14.21
CA THR A 137 -3.29 -5.09 -14.07
C THR A 137 -1.79 -5.29 -13.90
N TYR A 138 -0.97 -4.66 -14.75
CA TYR A 138 0.45 -4.99 -14.90
C TYR A 138 1.41 -4.02 -14.22
N LEU A 139 0.99 -2.78 -13.98
CA LEU A 139 1.81 -1.81 -13.24
C LEU A 139 1.26 -1.62 -11.83
N TRP A 140 0.04 -1.11 -11.70
CA TRP A 140 -0.47 -0.68 -10.40
C TRP A 140 -0.70 -1.85 -9.46
N GLY A 141 -1.40 -2.91 -9.89
CA GLY A 141 -1.65 -4.08 -9.06
C GLY A 141 -0.37 -4.68 -8.46
N PRO A 142 0.65 -5.01 -9.28
CA PRO A 142 1.96 -5.46 -8.79
C PRO A 142 2.66 -4.44 -7.89
N TRP A 143 2.55 -3.14 -8.19
CA TRP A 143 3.10 -2.08 -7.34
C TRP A 143 2.44 -2.06 -5.95
N PHE A 144 1.11 -2.15 -5.88
CA PHE A 144 0.35 -2.28 -4.63
C PHE A 144 0.74 -3.54 -3.86
N LEU A 145 0.82 -4.69 -4.54
CA LEU A 145 1.27 -5.95 -3.96
C LEU A 145 2.68 -5.83 -3.36
N ALA A 146 3.63 -5.23 -4.09
CA ALA A 146 5.01 -5.06 -3.64
C ALA A 146 5.09 -4.25 -2.34
N GLY A 147 4.39 -3.12 -2.26
CA GLY A 147 4.33 -2.30 -1.05
C GLY A 147 3.68 -3.02 0.12
N GLY A 148 2.56 -3.70 -0.13
CA GLY A 148 1.85 -4.45 0.90
C GLY A 148 2.67 -5.60 1.47
N VAL A 149 3.32 -6.38 0.61
CA VAL A 149 4.24 -7.45 1.01
C VAL A 149 5.42 -6.89 1.79
N ALA A 150 6.04 -5.79 1.34
CA ALA A 150 7.15 -5.17 2.05
C ALA A 150 6.78 -4.75 3.47
N LEU A 151 5.60 -4.14 3.68
CA LEU A 151 5.11 -3.77 5.00
C LEU A 151 4.84 -4.98 5.90
N VAL A 152 4.18 -6.02 5.38
CA VAL A 152 3.93 -7.26 6.16
C VAL A 152 5.24 -7.95 6.53
N LEU A 153 6.21 -8.02 5.62
CA LEU A 153 7.53 -8.57 5.89
C LEU A 153 8.31 -7.73 6.92
N ALA A 154 8.22 -6.39 6.85
CA ALA A 154 8.82 -5.49 7.83
C ALA A 154 8.21 -5.70 9.23
N ALA A 155 6.89 -5.79 9.33
CA ALA A 155 6.18 -6.09 10.57
C ALA A 155 6.57 -7.46 11.15
N ARG A 156 6.72 -8.48 10.29
CA ARG A 156 7.17 -9.82 10.70
C ARG A 156 8.63 -9.87 11.15
N ALA A 157 9.50 -9.10 10.50
CA ALA A 157 10.90 -9.00 10.90
C ALA A 157 11.07 -8.30 12.26
N ARG A 158 10.12 -7.42 12.62
CA ARG A 158 10.18 -6.55 13.79
C ARG A 158 9.65 -7.16 15.09
N PHE A 159 8.96 -8.30 15.07
CA PHE A 159 8.37 -8.90 16.28
C PHE A 159 9.36 -8.95 17.45
N ASP A 160 9.10 -8.13 18.47
CA ASP A 160 9.84 -8.13 19.72
C ASP A 160 9.48 -9.39 20.53
N ARG A 161 10.47 -9.99 21.17
CA ARG A 161 10.28 -11.22 21.96
C ARG A 161 9.54 -10.95 23.27
N THR A 162 9.60 -9.72 23.77
CA THR A 162 9.01 -9.32 25.07
C THR A 162 7.48 -9.19 25.02
N ASP A 163 6.89 -8.79 23.89
CA ASP A 163 5.44 -8.58 23.73
C ASP A 163 4.91 -9.15 22.42
N ARG A 164 5.37 -10.35 22.09
CA ARG A 164 5.00 -11.02 20.84
C ARG A 164 3.50 -11.25 20.72
N ARG A 165 2.81 -11.58 21.84
CA ARG A 165 1.37 -11.83 21.85
C ARG A 165 0.57 -10.55 21.57
N GLY A 166 0.85 -9.46 22.28
CA GLY A 166 0.19 -8.17 22.06
C GLY A 166 0.42 -7.63 20.65
N ALA A 167 1.66 -7.71 20.17
CA ALA A 167 2.02 -7.36 18.79
C ALA A 167 1.29 -8.22 17.74
N THR A 168 1.10 -9.51 17.99
CA THR A 168 0.39 -10.42 17.08
C THR A 168 -1.11 -10.10 17.05
N ILE A 169 -1.73 -9.88 18.21
CA ILE A 169 -3.14 -9.48 18.30
C ILE A 169 -3.34 -8.15 17.59
N ALA A 170 -2.51 -7.14 17.86
CA ALA A 170 -2.60 -5.84 17.21
C ALA A 170 -2.47 -5.95 15.68
N GLY A 171 -1.51 -6.76 15.19
CA GLY A 171 -1.37 -7.03 13.77
C GLY A 171 -2.59 -7.75 13.17
N ALA A 172 -3.14 -8.75 13.86
CA ALA A 172 -4.33 -9.47 13.42
C ALA A 172 -5.56 -8.54 13.36
N VAL A 173 -5.77 -7.71 14.39
CA VAL A 173 -6.85 -6.71 14.42
C VAL A 173 -6.69 -5.71 13.28
N GLY A 174 -5.47 -5.22 13.03
CA GLY A 174 -5.20 -4.30 11.92
C GLY A 174 -5.49 -4.93 10.56
N GLY A 175 -4.93 -6.12 10.30
CA GLY A 175 -5.09 -6.82 9.02
C GLY A 175 -6.52 -7.29 8.75
N LEU A 176 -7.15 -7.96 9.72
CA LEU A 176 -8.53 -8.45 9.58
C LEU A 176 -9.52 -7.29 9.54
N GLY A 177 -9.34 -6.27 10.37
CA GLY A 177 -10.18 -5.07 10.36
C GLY A 177 -10.13 -4.36 9.00
N ALA A 178 -8.93 -4.20 8.43
CA ALA A 178 -8.77 -3.61 7.11
C ALA A 178 -9.46 -4.44 5.99
N LEU A 179 -9.34 -5.77 6.04
CA LEU A 179 -10.03 -6.65 5.09
C LEU A 179 -11.54 -6.56 5.21
N LEU A 180 -12.06 -6.63 6.44
CA LEU A 180 -13.50 -6.57 6.70
C LEU A 180 -14.10 -5.25 6.24
N LEU A 181 -13.43 -4.13 6.55
CA LEU A 181 -13.85 -2.81 6.09
C LEU A 181 -13.81 -2.70 4.57
N SER A 182 -12.75 -3.21 3.93
CA SER A 182 -12.64 -3.17 2.47
C SER A 182 -13.67 -4.06 1.78
N ALA A 183 -13.96 -5.25 2.33
CA ALA A 183 -14.98 -6.14 1.81
C ALA A 183 -16.38 -5.56 2.00
N ALA A 184 -16.65 -4.96 3.17
CA ALA A 184 -17.91 -4.27 3.43
C ALA A 184 -18.12 -3.09 2.47
N ALA A 185 -17.08 -2.29 2.20
CA ALA A 185 -17.16 -1.20 1.23
C ALA A 185 -17.52 -1.70 -0.18
N LEU A 186 -16.92 -2.82 -0.62
CA LEU A 186 -17.26 -3.45 -1.90
C LEU A 186 -18.70 -3.94 -1.95
N VAL A 187 -19.18 -4.61 -0.90
CA VAL A 187 -20.57 -5.11 -0.81
C VAL A 187 -21.59 -3.97 -0.79
N LEU A 188 -21.25 -2.85 -0.15
CA LEU A 188 -22.11 -1.68 -0.05
C LEU A 188 -22.03 -0.75 -1.29
N GLY A 189 -21.19 -1.08 -2.28
CA GLY A 189 -21.01 -0.26 -3.48
C GLY A 189 -20.27 1.06 -3.24
N VAL A 190 -19.48 1.15 -2.18
CA VAL A 190 -18.70 2.34 -1.79
C VAL A 190 -17.26 2.26 -2.32
N GLY A 191 -17.01 1.48 -3.38
CA GLY A 191 -15.66 1.18 -3.89
C GLY A 191 -15.55 1.21 -5.39
#